data_AF-U9T261-F1
#
_entry.id   AF-U9T261-F1
#
_cell.length_a   1.000
_cell.length_b   1.000
_cell.length_c   1.000
_cell.angle_alpha   90.00
_cell.angle_beta   90.00
_cell.angle_gamma   90.00
#
_symmetry.space_group_name_H-M   'P 1'
#
loop_
_entity.id
_entity.type
_entity.pdbx_description
1 polymer ?
#
loop_
_entity_poly.entity_id
_entity_poly.type
_entity_poly.pdbx_seq_one_letter_code
_entity_poly.pdbx_strand_id
1 'polypeptide(L)'
;MEIKNIKDTLLIQINILSEKVANLTKDNESLNEKVANLTKEHERGEHEKAEHEKAKENQNCFGLETQVELESGRIIQMSELKTGDRVLSNIRNGIAEYSEVCLIAHIGQLRLTTTHYVFDENLSIILAKDLRPGETKILVSNDNNKLVSVFVDDVTIELHDKYIRFHTRAESVIADGVLCSCYDQCPPSQTLMDLVFLPIRLWTYFIPTK
;
A
#
# COMPACT_ATOMS: atom_id res chain seq x y z
N MET A 1 38.38 -60.26 -47.58
CA MET A 1 37.54 -60.55 -46.39
C MET A 1 37.44 -59.35 -45.46
N GLU A 2 38.50 -58.54 -45.33
CA GLU A 2 38.59 -57.40 -44.41
C GLU A 2 37.66 -56.22 -44.75
N ILE A 3 37.50 -55.85 -46.03
CA ILE A 3 36.67 -54.70 -46.45
C ILE A 3 35.18 -54.88 -46.06
N LYS A 4 34.66 -56.11 -46.13
CA LYS A 4 33.27 -56.40 -45.76
C LYS A 4 33.04 -56.20 -44.26
N ASN A 5 33.97 -56.67 -43.43
CA ASN A 5 33.90 -56.53 -41.98
C ASN A 5 34.00 -55.06 -41.52
N ILE A 6 34.82 -54.26 -42.20
CA ILE A 6 34.91 -52.80 -41.98
C ILE A 6 33.58 -52.12 -42.33
N LYS A 7 32.98 -52.48 -43.48
CA LYS A 7 31.68 -51.93 -43.91
C LYS A 7 30.56 -52.26 -42.91
N ASP A 8 30.50 -53.50 -42.44
CA ASP A 8 29.49 -53.95 -41.48
C ASP A 8 29.65 -53.23 -40.12
N THR A 9 30.89 -53.03 -39.68
CA THR A 9 31.20 -52.25 -38.46
C THR A 9 30.78 -50.78 -38.58
N LEU A 10 31.07 -50.14 -39.71
CA LEU A 10 30.67 -48.76 -39.98
C LEU A 10 29.14 -48.61 -40.03
N LEU A 11 28.43 -49.59 -40.60
CA LEU A 11 26.97 -49.56 -40.66
C LEU A 11 26.34 -49.62 -39.27
N ILE A 12 26.89 -50.43 -38.36
CA ILE A 12 26.46 -50.49 -36.96
C ILE A 12 26.67 -49.14 -36.27
N GLN A 13 27.85 -48.53 -36.45
CA GLN A 13 28.15 -47.22 -35.87
C GLN A 13 27.22 -46.12 -36.40
N ILE A 14 26.90 -46.13 -37.70
CA ILE A 14 25.95 -45.20 -38.32
C ILE A 14 24.56 -45.33 -37.70
N ASN A 15 24.10 -46.56 -37.46
CA ASN A 15 22.79 -46.80 -36.84
C ASN A 15 22.75 -46.30 -35.40
N ILE A 16 23.80 -46.56 -34.60
CA ILE A 16 23.94 -46.05 -33.23
C ILE A 16 23.97 -44.51 -33.22
N LEU A 17 24.70 -43.90 -34.16
CA LEU A 17 24.74 -42.45 -34.30
C LEU A 17 23.38 -41.87 -34.66
N SER A 18 22.64 -42.52 -35.56
CA SER A 18 21.31 -42.09 -35.99
C SER A 18 20.30 -42.14 -34.83
N GLU A 19 20.36 -43.19 -34.01
CA GLU A 19 19.53 -43.32 -32.82
C GLU A 19 19.86 -42.26 -31.76
N LYS A 20 21.15 -41.99 -31.53
CA LYS A 20 21.59 -40.92 -30.62
C LYS A 20 21.12 -39.55 -31.08
N VAL A 21 21.19 -39.26 -32.38
CA VAL A 21 20.71 -37.98 -32.95
C VAL A 21 19.19 -37.84 -32.80
N ALA A 22 18.43 -38.93 -32.99
CA ALA A 22 16.99 -38.91 -32.77
C ALA A 22 16.63 -38.61 -31.31
N ASN A 23 17.32 -39.26 -30.36
CA ASN A 23 17.11 -39.02 -28.93
C ASN A 23 17.48 -37.57 -28.52
N LEU A 24 18.61 -37.06 -29.00
CA LEU A 24 19.02 -35.67 -28.74
C LEU A 24 18.04 -34.65 -29.31
N THR A 25 17.46 -34.92 -30.48
CA THR A 25 16.43 -34.05 -31.07
C THR A 25 15.21 -33.99 -30.16
N LYS A 26 14.74 -35.13 -29.65
CA LYS A 26 13.60 -35.21 -28.73
C LYS A 26 13.88 -34.51 -27.39
N ASP A 27 15.08 -34.67 -26.84
CA ASP A 27 15.49 -34.01 -25.60
C ASP A 27 15.55 -32.48 -25.78
N ASN A 28 16.04 -32.01 -26.93
CA ASN A 28 16.06 -30.57 -27.26
C ASN A 28 14.65 -29.99 -27.38
N GLU A 29 13.71 -30.71 -27.99
CA GLU A 29 12.30 -30.31 -28.05
C GLU A 29 11.70 -30.19 -26.64
N SER A 30 11.94 -31.17 -25.77
CA SER A 30 11.49 -31.13 -24.37
C SER A 30 12.15 -29.99 -23.58
N LEU A 31 13.43 -29.70 -23.82
CA LEU A 31 14.13 -28.60 -23.18
C LEU A 31 13.53 -27.25 -23.60
N ASN A 32 13.25 -27.08 -24.89
CA ASN A 32 12.65 -25.86 -25.43
C ASN A 32 11.28 -25.58 -24.81
N GLU A 33 10.46 -26.61 -24.59
CA GLU A 33 9.18 -26.48 -23.90
C GLU A 33 9.36 -26.04 -22.43
N LYS A 34 10.32 -26.64 -21.71
CA LYS A 34 10.64 -26.25 -20.32
C LYS A 34 11.12 -24.81 -20.23
N VAL A 35 11.98 -24.37 -21.15
CA VAL A 35 12.46 -22.98 -21.20
C VAL A 35 11.30 -22.03 -21.43
N ALA A 36 10.40 -22.33 -22.39
CA ALA A 36 9.23 -21.49 -22.65
C ALA A 36 8.31 -21.35 -21.42
N ASN A 37 8.12 -22.43 -20.66
CA ASN A 37 7.32 -22.40 -19.43
C ASN A 37 8.02 -21.62 -18.31
N LEU A 38 9.32 -21.80 -18.12
CA LEU A 38 10.10 -21.03 -17.13
C LEU A 38 10.10 -19.53 -17.43
N THR A 39 10.18 -19.13 -18.70
CA THR A 39 10.09 -17.72 -19.09
C THR A 39 8.73 -17.13 -18.72
N LYS A 40 7.62 -17.84 -18.98
CA LYS A 40 6.28 -17.39 -18.58
C LYS A 40 6.13 -17.25 -17.07
N GLU A 41 6.68 -18.20 -16.32
CA GLU A 41 6.67 -18.16 -14.85
C GLU A 41 7.51 -17.00 -14.31
N HIS A 42 8.65 -16.70 -14.94
CA HIS A 42 9.49 -15.56 -14.58
C HIS A 42 8.78 -14.23 -14.87
N GLU A 43 8.22 -14.06 -16.06
CA GLU A 43 7.43 -12.87 -16.43
C GLU A 43 6.24 -12.66 -15.49
N ARG A 44 5.53 -13.74 -15.13
CA ARG A 44 4.45 -13.69 -14.14
C ARG A 44 4.97 -13.25 -12.76
N GLY A 45 6.07 -13.83 -12.29
CA GLY A 45 6.67 -13.46 -11.01
C GLY A 45 7.18 -12.02 -10.97
N GLU A 46 7.71 -11.50 -12.08
CA GLU A 46 8.09 -10.09 -12.21
C GLU A 46 6.86 -9.16 -12.21
N HIS A 47 5.78 -9.55 -12.91
CA HIS A 47 4.52 -8.80 -12.90
C HIS A 47 3.90 -8.76 -11.49
N GLU A 48 3.83 -9.91 -10.81
CA GLU A 48 3.33 -10.00 -9.43
C GLU A 48 4.17 -9.16 -8.46
N LYS A 49 5.51 -9.17 -8.60
CA LYS A 49 6.40 -8.29 -7.82
C LYS A 49 6.15 -6.81 -8.10
N ALA A 50 6.02 -6.42 -9.37
CA ALA A 50 5.75 -5.04 -9.76
C ALA A 50 4.37 -4.57 -9.26
N GLU A 51 3.35 -5.43 -9.29
CA GLU A 51 2.05 -5.14 -8.69
C GLU A 51 2.13 -5.01 -7.17
N HIS A 52 2.90 -5.88 -6.50
CA HIS A 52 3.08 -5.81 -5.06
C HIS A 52 3.90 -4.59 -4.62
N GLU A 53 4.83 -4.10 -5.44
CA GLU A 53 5.56 -2.84 -5.25
C GLU A 53 4.65 -1.63 -5.47
N LYS A 54 3.85 -1.61 -6.55
CA LYS A 54 2.82 -0.59 -6.75
C LYS A 54 1.79 -0.55 -5.63
N ALA A 55 1.41 -1.71 -5.10
CA ALA A 55 0.51 -1.82 -3.96
C ALA A 55 1.14 -1.31 -2.64
N LYS A 56 2.47 -1.27 -2.52
CA LYS A 56 3.17 -0.62 -1.40
C LYS A 56 3.26 0.89 -1.57
N GLU A 57 3.43 1.38 -2.80
CA GLU A 57 3.40 2.82 -3.12
C GLU A 57 2.02 3.45 -2.85
N ASN A 58 0.95 2.71 -3.11
CA ASN A 58 -0.43 3.14 -2.91
C ASN A 58 -0.95 2.86 -1.50
N GLN A 59 -0.11 2.95 -0.45
CA GLN A 59 -0.57 2.75 0.93
C GLN A 59 -0.36 4.00 1.79
N ASN A 60 -1.41 4.83 1.90
CA ASN A 60 -1.57 5.91 2.87
C ASN A 60 -1.51 5.38 4.31
N CYS A 61 -0.36 5.57 4.97
CA CYS A 61 -0.12 5.20 6.36
C CYS A 61 0.40 6.41 7.15
N PHE A 62 0.14 6.42 8.45
CA PHE A 62 0.75 7.26 9.48
C PHE A 62 1.88 6.47 10.13
N GLY A 63 2.37 6.92 11.29
CA GLY A 63 3.06 5.93 12.08
C GLY A 63 3.14 6.06 13.59
N LEU A 64 3.62 5.00 14.23
CA LEU A 64 3.63 4.72 15.66
C LEU A 64 3.77 5.90 16.65
N GLU A 65 4.71 6.84 16.54
CA GLU A 65 4.87 8.03 17.40
C GLU A 65 3.97 9.19 17.06
N THR A 66 3.24 9.14 15.94
CA THR A 66 2.19 10.11 15.66
C THR A 66 1.33 10.22 16.90
N GLN A 67 1.13 11.44 17.35
CA GLN A 67 0.26 11.72 18.46
C GLN A 67 -1.15 12.01 17.95
N VAL A 68 -2.12 11.45 18.65
CA VAL A 68 -3.54 11.76 18.46
C VAL A 68 -4.15 12.09 19.81
N GLU A 69 -5.15 12.97 19.79
CA GLU A 69 -5.94 13.32 20.96
C GLU A 69 -7.17 12.39 21.05
N LEU A 70 -7.38 11.80 22.23
CA LEU A 70 -8.59 11.05 22.57
C LEU A 70 -9.72 11.99 23.01
N GLU A 71 -10.97 11.54 22.95
CA GLU A 71 -12.15 12.27 23.51
C GLU A 71 -11.99 12.62 25.00
N SER A 72 -11.14 11.89 25.72
CA SER A 72 -10.76 12.20 27.11
C SER A 72 -9.84 13.42 27.26
N GLY A 73 -9.37 14.03 26.16
CA GLY A 73 -8.34 15.07 26.13
C GLY A 73 -6.91 14.55 26.33
N ARG A 74 -6.72 13.24 26.50
CA ARG A 74 -5.39 12.62 26.58
C ARG A 74 -4.77 12.54 25.19
N ILE A 75 -3.51 12.94 25.10
CA ILE A 75 -2.68 12.72 23.92
C ILE A 75 -1.96 11.38 24.09
N ILE A 76 -2.07 10.52 23.09
CA ILE A 76 -1.40 9.21 23.05
C ILE A 76 -0.69 9.02 21.73
N GLN A 77 0.33 8.15 21.73
CA GLN A 77 0.95 7.71 20.48
C GLN A 77 0.04 6.75 19.74
N MET A 78 0.08 6.75 18.40
CA MET A 78 -0.66 5.80 17.56
C MET A 78 -0.29 4.34 17.86
N SER A 79 0.91 4.05 18.36
CA SER A 79 1.27 2.72 18.86
C SER A 79 0.43 2.26 20.05
N GLU A 80 -0.17 3.19 20.78
CA GLU A 80 -1.02 2.92 21.94
C GLU A 80 -2.52 2.88 21.59
N LEU A 81 -2.87 3.23 20.34
CA LEU A 81 -4.25 3.30 19.85
C LEU A 81 -4.91 1.92 19.86
N LYS A 82 -6.19 1.88 20.24
CA LYS A 82 -7.00 0.66 20.24
C LYS A 82 -8.29 0.88 19.47
N THR A 83 -8.82 -0.19 18.89
CA THR A 83 -10.17 -0.19 18.32
C THR A 83 -11.18 0.18 19.40
N GLY A 84 -12.12 1.05 19.05
CA GLY A 84 -13.10 1.62 19.99
C GLY A 84 -12.65 2.92 20.66
N ASP A 85 -11.37 3.30 20.57
CA ASP A 85 -10.94 4.63 21.00
C ASP A 85 -11.61 5.70 20.12
N ARG A 86 -12.06 6.80 20.73
CA ARG A 86 -12.60 7.96 20.01
C ARG A 86 -11.52 9.02 19.90
N VAL A 87 -11.06 9.29 18.69
CA VAL A 87 -9.98 10.22 18.38
C VAL A 87 -10.51 11.52 17.81
N LEU A 88 -9.80 12.62 18.05
CA LEU A 88 -10.11 13.91 17.46
C LEU A 88 -9.97 13.81 15.94
N SER A 89 -11.11 13.89 15.26
CA SER A 89 -11.20 13.65 13.82
C SER A 89 -11.33 14.93 13.02
N ASN A 90 -11.99 15.94 13.60
CA ASN A 90 -12.25 17.21 12.95
C ASN A 90 -12.57 18.29 13.99
N ILE A 91 -12.57 19.54 13.56
CA ILE A 91 -13.09 20.66 14.31
C ILE A 91 -14.00 21.46 13.37
N ARG A 92 -15.30 21.47 13.67
CA ARG A 92 -16.29 22.23 12.89
C ARG A 92 -16.85 23.36 13.74
N ASN A 93 -16.72 24.60 13.26
CA ASN A 93 -17.19 25.80 13.96
C ASN A 93 -16.63 25.95 15.40
N GLY A 94 -15.40 25.47 15.65
CA GLY A 94 -14.77 25.50 16.97
C GLY A 94 -15.23 24.40 17.92
N ILE A 95 -16.02 23.43 17.43
CA ILE A 95 -16.44 22.25 18.17
C ILE A 95 -15.59 21.07 17.71
N ALA A 96 -14.89 20.44 18.64
CA ALA A 96 -14.15 19.21 18.41
C ALA A 96 -15.11 18.04 18.11
N GLU A 97 -14.90 17.38 16.99
CA GLU A 97 -15.64 16.19 16.56
C GLU A 97 -14.77 14.95 16.74
N TYR A 98 -15.21 14.03 17.59
CA TYR A 98 -14.50 12.78 17.87
C TYR A 98 -15.10 11.60 17.12
N SER A 99 -14.25 10.81 16.49
CA SER A 99 -14.65 9.64 15.71
C SER A 99 -14.05 8.36 16.27
N GLU A 100 -14.83 7.30 16.27
CA GLU A 100 -14.37 5.98 16.71
C GLU A 100 -13.38 5.38 15.71
N VAL A 101 -12.31 4.81 16.25
CA VAL A 101 -11.34 4.00 15.51
C VAL A 101 -11.94 2.62 15.28
N CYS A 102 -12.32 2.32 14.05
CA CYS A 102 -13.02 1.08 13.71
C CYS A 102 -12.09 -0.08 13.36
N LEU A 103 -10.90 0.20 12.81
CA LEU A 103 -9.91 -0.80 12.42
C LEU A 103 -8.50 -0.23 12.53
N ILE A 104 -7.55 -1.01 13.08
CA ILE A 104 -6.12 -0.69 13.13
C ILE A 104 -5.34 -1.78 12.40
N ALA A 105 -4.59 -1.39 11.38
CA ALA A 105 -3.63 -2.20 10.65
C ALA A 105 -2.23 -1.67 10.97
N HIS A 106 -1.46 -2.44 11.73
CA HIS A 106 -0.11 -2.04 12.17
C HIS A 106 0.91 -2.11 11.04
N ILE A 107 1.90 -1.21 11.13
CA ILE A 107 3.37 -1.29 10.93
C ILE A 107 3.90 0.12 11.46
N GLY A 108 5.18 0.51 11.60
CA GLY A 108 5.82 1.71 12.30
C GLY A 108 5.42 3.22 12.19
N GLN A 109 6.36 4.17 12.54
CA GLN A 109 6.39 5.63 12.98
C GLN A 109 6.06 6.80 11.96
N LEU A 110 5.53 7.99 12.39
CA LEU A 110 4.91 9.12 11.65
C LEU A 110 5.81 9.73 10.60
N ARG A 111 5.60 9.20 9.41
CA ARG A 111 5.95 9.78 8.14
C ARG A 111 4.79 9.44 7.23
N LEU A 112 4.29 10.44 6.53
CA LEU A 112 3.28 10.20 5.50
C LEU A 112 3.98 9.48 4.33
N THR A 113 3.33 8.45 3.79
CA THR A 113 3.73 7.97 2.47
C THR A 113 3.51 9.09 1.44
N THR A 114 4.28 9.07 0.37
CA THR A 114 4.23 10.10 -0.69
C THR A 114 2.83 10.28 -1.30
N THR A 115 1.97 9.27 -1.18
CA THR A 115 0.59 9.28 -1.67
C THR A 115 -0.46 9.68 -0.65
N HIS A 116 -0.08 9.98 0.60
CA HIS A 116 -1.04 10.28 1.65
C HIS A 116 -1.75 11.62 1.39
N TYR A 117 -3.07 11.66 1.56
CA TYR A 117 -3.84 12.89 1.37
C TYR A 117 -3.83 13.78 2.62
N VAL A 118 -3.38 15.01 2.45
CA VAL A 118 -3.46 16.10 3.41
C VAL A 118 -4.54 17.08 2.96
N PHE A 119 -5.20 17.76 3.89
CA PHE A 119 -6.16 18.81 3.55
C PHE A 119 -5.48 20.18 3.43
N ASP A 120 -5.69 20.83 2.29
CA ASP A 120 -5.26 22.21 2.07
C ASP A 120 -6.18 23.23 2.77
N GLU A 121 -5.86 24.51 2.67
CA GLU A 121 -6.63 25.60 3.29
C GLU A 121 -8.10 25.69 2.84
N ASN A 122 -8.45 25.07 1.71
CA ASN A 122 -9.78 25.04 1.14
C ASN A 122 -10.52 23.72 1.43
N LEU A 123 -9.98 22.86 2.31
CA LEU A 123 -10.47 21.50 2.56
C LEU A 123 -10.42 20.60 1.31
N SER A 124 -9.58 20.93 0.34
CA SER A 124 -9.29 20.07 -0.81
C SER A 124 -8.18 19.08 -0.46
N ILE A 125 -8.23 17.91 -1.08
CA ILE A 125 -7.22 16.86 -0.88
C ILE A 125 -5.98 17.12 -1.75
N ILE A 126 -4.80 17.04 -1.15
CA ILE A 126 -3.49 17.11 -1.84
C ILE A 126 -2.62 15.94 -1.39
N LEU A 127 -1.84 15.36 -2.30
CA LEU A 127 -0.90 14.28 -1.96
C LEU A 127 0.32 14.86 -1.23
N ALA A 128 0.86 14.12 -0.27
CA ALA A 128 2.05 14.52 0.48
C ALA A 128 3.26 14.84 -0.43
N LYS A 129 3.45 14.10 -1.53
CA LYS A 129 4.52 14.36 -2.53
C LYS A 129 4.35 15.67 -3.31
N ASP A 130 3.14 16.22 -3.35
CA ASP A 130 2.81 17.42 -4.12
C ASP A 130 2.87 18.69 -3.25
N LEU A 131 3.19 18.56 -1.96
CA LEU A 131 3.42 19.69 -1.05
C LEU A 131 4.66 20.49 -1.47
N ARG A 132 4.53 21.81 -1.52
CA ARG A 132 5.62 22.72 -1.89
C ARG A 132 5.93 23.68 -0.74
N PRO A 133 7.16 23.63 -0.19
CA PRO A 133 7.59 24.56 0.83
C PRO A 133 7.39 26.03 0.42
N GLY A 134 6.85 26.85 1.33
CA GLY A 134 6.59 28.28 1.11
C GLY A 134 5.44 28.61 0.15
N GLU A 135 4.87 27.63 -0.56
CA GLU A 135 3.76 27.82 -1.50
C GLU A 135 2.46 27.18 -0.99
N THR A 136 2.53 25.93 -0.52
CA THR A 136 1.37 25.17 -0.08
C THR A 136 1.03 25.50 1.37
N LYS A 137 -0.27 25.66 1.64
CA LYS A 137 -0.78 25.74 3.01
C LYS A 137 -1.66 24.54 3.34
N ILE A 138 -1.50 24.05 4.55
CA ILE A 138 -2.22 22.88 5.10
C ILE A 138 -2.98 23.28 6.35
N LEU A 139 -4.02 22.52 6.68
CA LEU A 139 -4.81 22.73 7.89
C LEU A 139 -4.18 22.03 9.09
N VAL A 140 -3.88 22.82 10.12
CA VAL A 140 -3.31 22.40 11.39
C VAL A 140 -4.22 22.83 12.53
N SER A 141 -4.49 21.96 13.49
CA SER A 141 -5.15 22.27 14.75
C SER A 141 -4.20 23.04 15.65
N ASN A 142 -4.63 24.21 16.11
CA ASN A 142 -3.90 24.98 17.11
C ASN A 142 -4.29 24.59 18.55
N ASP A 143 -3.60 25.17 19.53
CA ASP A 143 -3.81 24.93 20.97
C ASP A 143 -5.22 25.23 21.49
N ASN A 144 -6.06 25.92 20.69
CA ASN A 144 -7.44 26.26 21.02
C ASN A 144 -8.45 25.35 20.31
N ASN A 145 -8.04 24.20 19.80
CA ASN A 145 -8.87 23.31 18.98
C ASN A 145 -9.54 24.06 17.84
N LYS A 146 -8.76 24.83 17.08
CA LYS A 146 -9.20 25.48 15.85
C LYS A 146 -8.26 25.12 14.72
N LEU A 147 -8.84 24.72 13.59
CA LEU A 147 -8.10 24.54 12.35
C LEU A 147 -7.64 25.90 11.81
N VAL A 148 -6.34 26.03 11.62
CA VAL A 148 -5.66 27.18 11.05
C VAL A 148 -4.83 26.74 9.86
N SER A 149 -4.79 27.60 8.85
CA SER A 149 -4.00 27.37 7.64
C SER A 149 -2.57 27.83 7.88
N VAL A 150 -1.59 26.94 7.68
CA VAL A 150 -0.16 27.19 7.90
C VAL A 150 0.62 26.80 6.65
N PHE A 151 1.65 27.58 6.30
CA PHE A 151 2.55 27.23 5.20
C PHE A 151 3.39 26.00 5.55
N VAL A 152 3.61 25.15 4.56
CA VAL A 152 4.60 24.08 4.67
C VAL A 152 5.98 24.72 4.62
N ASP A 153 6.81 24.51 5.64
CA ASP A 153 8.12 25.15 5.73
C ASP A 153 9.23 24.32 5.06
N ASP A 154 9.15 22.98 5.13
CA ASP A 154 10.10 22.05 4.52
C ASP A 154 9.44 20.70 4.18
N VAL A 155 9.97 20.00 3.18
CA VAL A 155 9.52 18.66 2.77
C VAL A 155 10.74 17.79 2.50
N THR A 156 10.88 16.71 3.26
CA THR A 156 11.97 15.74 3.12
C THR A 156 11.41 14.34 2.79
N ILE A 157 12.08 13.61 1.91
CA ILE A 157 11.73 12.24 1.52
C ILE A 157 12.74 11.29 2.12
N GLU A 158 12.28 10.33 2.92
CA GLU A 158 13.14 9.37 3.61
C GLU A 158 12.59 7.94 3.50
N LEU A 159 13.47 6.96 3.25
CA LEU A 159 13.09 5.56 3.10
C LEU A 159 12.99 4.85 4.47
N HIS A 160 11.84 4.28 4.81
CA HIS A 160 11.63 3.57 6.08
C HIS A 160 10.92 2.23 5.87
N ASP A 161 11.05 1.32 6.83
CA ASP A 161 10.54 -0.05 6.78
C ASP A 161 9.25 -0.26 7.60
N LYS A 162 8.71 0.78 8.25
CA LYS A 162 7.61 0.63 9.22
C LYS A 162 6.57 1.81 9.24
N TYR A 163 5.24 1.56 9.03
CA TYR A 163 4.08 2.51 8.99
C TYR A 163 2.69 1.95 9.44
N ILE A 164 1.83 2.69 10.18
CA ILE A 164 0.47 2.26 10.64
C ILE A 164 -0.62 2.79 9.70
N ARG A 165 -1.66 1.99 9.44
CA ARG A 165 -2.94 2.45 8.90
C ARG A 165 -4.09 2.19 9.86
N PHE A 166 -5.01 3.12 10.03
CA PHE A 166 -6.27 2.87 10.72
C PHE A 166 -7.39 3.66 10.06
N HIS A 167 -8.64 3.23 10.29
CA HIS A 167 -9.82 3.89 9.74
C HIS A 167 -10.66 4.46 10.87
N THR A 168 -11.05 5.73 10.71
CA THR A 168 -12.05 6.40 11.54
C THR A 168 -13.39 6.42 10.81
N ARG A 169 -14.50 6.43 11.54
CA ARG A 169 -15.84 6.58 10.95
C ARG A 169 -16.02 7.90 10.18
N ALA A 170 -15.26 8.94 10.55
CA ALA A 170 -15.25 10.24 9.89
C ALA A 170 -14.29 10.31 8.68
N GLU A 171 -13.56 9.22 8.39
CA GLU A 171 -12.63 9.09 7.26
C GLU A 171 -11.51 10.14 7.24
N SER A 172 -11.28 10.77 8.39
CA SER A 172 -10.30 11.81 8.65
C SER A 172 -9.78 11.71 10.08
N VAL A 173 -8.58 12.24 10.30
CA VAL A 173 -7.93 12.30 11.61
C VAL A 173 -7.02 13.51 11.71
N ILE A 174 -6.90 14.08 12.92
CA ILE A 174 -5.87 15.06 13.23
C ILE A 174 -4.66 14.31 13.83
N ALA A 175 -3.57 14.30 13.09
CA ALA A 175 -2.33 13.56 13.37
C ALA A 175 -1.17 14.56 13.48
N ASP A 176 -0.49 14.62 14.63
CA ASP A 176 0.52 15.66 14.94
C ASP A 176 0.01 17.09 14.66
N GLY A 177 -1.26 17.30 14.98
CA GLY A 177 -1.94 18.57 14.73
C GLY A 177 -2.37 18.78 13.28
N VAL A 178 -1.92 17.99 12.29
CA VAL A 178 -2.32 18.16 10.89
C VAL A 178 -3.60 17.39 10.58
N LEU A 179 -4.55 18.01 9.89
CA LEU A 179 -5.75 17.33 9.40
C LEU A 179 -5.42 16.48 8.16
N CYS A 180 -5.59 15.17 8.28
CA CYS A 180 -5.27 14.18 7.26
C CYS A 180 -6.48 13.31 6.91
N SER A 181 -6.50 12.77 5.70
CA SER A 181 -7.49 11.78 5.30
C SER A 181 -7.06 10.38 5.74
N CYS A 182 -8.01 9.58 6.24
CA CYS A 182 -7.78 8.16 6.51
C CYS A 182 -7.95 7.28 5.26
N TYR A 183 -8.26 7.87 4.09
CA TYR A 183 -8.60 7.16 2.86
C TYR A 183 -7.37 6.83 2.02
N ASP A 184 -7.40 5.70 1.32
CA ASP A 184 -6.30 5.20 0.48
C ASP A 184 -6.71 5.07 -1.00
N GLN A 185 -5.82 5.44 -1.92
CA GLN A 185 -6.06 5.31 -3.36
C GLN A 185 -5.56 3.94 -3.85
N CYS A 186 -6.18 2.86 -3.35
CA CYS A 186 -5.92 1.50 -3.82
C CYS A 186 -7.16 0.94 -4.56
N PRO A 187 -7.16 0.92 -5.91
CA PRO A 187 -8.35 0.77 -6.75
C PRO A 187 -8.89 -0.65 -6.95
N PRO A 188 -8.58 -1.64 -6.08
CA PRO A 188 -9.53 -2.74 -5.85
C PRO A 188 -10.01 -2.84 -4.39
N SER A 189 -9.32 -2.25 -3.41
CA SER A 189 -9.73 -2.33 -2.00
C SER A 189 -10.74 -1.25 -1.62
N GLN A 190 -10.81 -0.14 -2.37
CA GLN A 190 -11.74 0.96 -2.10
C GLN A 190 -13.20 0.52 -2.21
N THR A 191 -13.57 -0.14 -3.31
CA THR A 191 -14.92 -0.72 -3.51
C THR A 191 -15.23 -1.83 -2.51
N LEU A 192 -14.20 -2.60 -2.12
CA LEU A 192 -14.32 -3.70 -1.17
C LEU A 192 -14.51 -3.16 0.27
N MET A 193 -13.79 -2.11 0.64
CA MET A 193 -13.96 -1.40 1.91
C MET A 193 -15.29 -0.67 1.96
N ASP A 194 -15.69 0.04 0.90
CA ASP A 194 -17.02 0.65 0.80
C ASP A 194 -18.13 -0.39 0.98
N LEU A 195 -17.96 -1.60 0.43
CA LEU A 195 -18.89 -2.72 0.61
C LEU A 195 -18.88 -3.28 2.03
N VAL A 196 -17.70 -3.46 2.64
CA VAL A 196 -17.52 -3.96 4.02
C VAL A 196 -18.06 -2.96 5.05
N PHE A 197 -17.87 -1.65 4.81
CA PHE A 197 -18.32 -0.58 5.68
C PHE A 197 -19.73 -0.07 5.36
N LEU A 198 -20.35 -0.50 4.25
CA LEU A 198 -21.73 -0.16 3.90
C LEU A 198 -22.74 -0.41 5.05
N PRO A 199 -22.68 -1.57 5.75
CA PRO A 199 -23.58 -1.83 6.88
C PRO A 199 -23.36 -0.87 8.05
N ILE A 200 -22.10 -0.52 8.33
CA ILE A 200 -21.72 0.43 9.39
C ILE A 200 -22.20 1.84 8.99
N ARG A 201 -21.93 2.29 7.76
CA ARG A 201 -22.42 3.58 7.22
C ARG A 201 -23.96 3.69 7.27
N LEU A 202 -24.68 2.63 6.88
CA LEU A 202 -26.14 2.57 6.98
C LEU A 202 -26.60 2.67 8.44
N TRP A 203 -26.01 1.90 9.35
CA TRP A 203 -26.33 1.94 10.79
C TRP A 203 -26.15 3.36 11.37
N THR A 204 -25.12 4.07 10.90
CA THR A 204 -24.79 5.42 11.36
C THR A 204 -25.71 6.52 10.82
N TYR A 205 -26.39 6.26 9.71
CA TYR A 205 -27.45 7.13 9.20
C TYR A 205 -28.72 7.04 10.07
N PHE A 206 -28.99 5.87 10.65
CA PHE A 206 -30.15 5.63 11.52
C PHE A 206 -29.92 6.00 12.99
N ILE A 207 -28.66 6.03 13.44
CA ILE A 207 -28.31 6.43 14.81
C ILE A 207 -27.33 7.61 14.77
N PRO A 208 -27.83 8.85 14.81
CA PRO A 208 -26.97 10.00 15.02
C PRO A 208 -26.31 9.89 16.39
N THR A 209 -24.98 9.88 16.41
CA THR A 209 -24.21 10.05 17.64
C THR A 209 -24.38 11.48 18.11
N LYS A 210 -24.90 11.64 19.34
CA LYS A 210 -24.98 12.92 20.06
C LYS A 210 -23.58 13.45 20.38
#